data_AF-A0ABD6EZ94-F1
#
_entry.id   AF-A0ABD6EZ94-F1
#
_cell.length_a   1.000
_cell.length_b   1.000
_cell.length_c   1.000
_cell.angle_alpha   90.00
_cell.angle_beta   90.00
_cell.angle_gamma   90.00
#
_symmetry.space_group_name_H-M   'P 1'
#
loop_
_entity.id
_entity.type
_entity.pdbx_description
1 polymer ?
#
loop_
_entity_poly.entity_id
_entity_poly.type
_entity_poly.pdbx_seq_one_letter_code
_entity_poly.pdbx_strand_id
1 'polypeptide(L)'
;MSTKLYLSGRENMFPTMRDCLLFSRERRKDKCNVMTLLYTESEFENPAIGLEAKDGKLVYYHQEEPSSHLELDKRLFFADTYIRRDLRDTGIALCSPNICAQYSDNFDFQHKGDIIKEILANEEILCQYIHVDILPPTVSAFSVNDYVDLLHVNRLMLQRWLAPLTLGLVGDTRFISRRNNVFYAISGQADYSSRVTYIDGFNIVVGLNCSISPSANIRNSSIGNNCRLGMSCFYHLFCRSCSRCF
;
A
#
# COMPACT_ATOMS: atom_id res chain seq x y z
N MET A 1 11.03 6.39 5.33
CA MET A 1 10.98 4.97 4.91
C MET A 1 9.56 4.66 4.48
N SER A 2 9.25 4.80 3.18
CA SER A 2 7.97 4.36 2.62
C SER A 2 8.05 2.84 2.39
N THR A 3 7.38 2.06 3.23
CA THR A 3 7.26 0.62 3.00
C THR A 3 6.23 0.40 1.89
N LYS A 4 6.70 0.08 0.68
CA LYS A 4 5.82 -0.30 -0.43
C LYS A 4 5.37 -1.73 -0.20
N LEU A 5 4.06 -1.94 -0.08
CA LEU A 5 3.49 -3.23 0.28
C LEU A 5 2.57 -3.73 -0.84
N TYR A 6 3.06 -4.70 -1.61
CA TYR A 6 2.30 -5.31 -2.72
C TYR A 6 1.43 -6.45 -2.19
N LEU A 7 0.11 -6.39 -2.38
CA LEU A 7 -0.81 -7.29 -1.67
C LEU A 7 -2.04 -7.69 -2.48
N SER A 8 -1.88 -8.69 -3.34
CA SER A 8 -3.00 -9.32 -4.03
C SER A 8 -4.02 -9.88 -3.03
N GLY A 9 -5.30 -9.61 -3.26
CA GLY A 9 -6.40 -10.30 -2.60
C GLY A 9 -6.85 -11.49 -3.45
N ARG A 10 -6.91 -12.67 -2.83
CA ARG A 10 -7.38 -13.96 -3.38
C ARG A 10 -6.55 -14.55 -4.53
N GLU A 11 -6.76 -15.85 -4.72
CA GLU A 11 -6.00 -16.89 -5.43
C GLU A 11 -5.60 -16.63 -6.91
N ASN A 12 -5.81 -15.44 -7.45
CA ASN A 12 -5.63 -15.13 -8.86
C ASN A 12 -4.40 -14.25 -9.14
N MET A 13 -3.27 -14.47 -8.44
CA MET A 13 -2.01 -13.78 -8.72
C MET A 13 -1.46 -14.08 -10.13
N PHE A 14 -1.89 -15.17 -10.76
CA PHE A 14 -1.24 -15.65 -11.98
C PHE A 14 -1.65 -14.97 -13.29
N PRO A 15 -2.89 -14.47 -13.48
CA PRO A 15 -3.24 -13.74 -14.70
C PRO A 15 -3.01 -12.22 -14.61
N THR A 16 -3.57 -11.53 -13.60
CA THR A 16 -3.76 -10.07 -13.67
C THR A 16 -2.49 -9.23 -13.57
N MET A 17 -1.58 -9.52 -12.62
CA MET A 17 -0.30 -8.81 -12.58
C MET A 17 0.59 -9.20 -13.75
N ARG A 18 0.49 -10.44 -14.25
CA ARG A 18 1.17 -10.83 -15.49
C ARG A 18 0.66 -10.00 -16.66
N ASP A 19 -0.64 -9.77 -16.75
CA ASP A 19 -1.22 -8.96 -17.83
C ASP A 19 -0.73 -7.50 -17.76
N CYS A 20 -0.71 -6.87 -16.58
CA CYS A 20 -0.10 -5.54 -16.41
C CYS A 20 1.41 -5.55 -16.72
N LEU A 21 2.14 -6.58 -16.31
CA LEU A 21 3.57 -6.71 -16.61
C LEU A 21 3.84 -7.00 -18.10
N LEU A 22 2.95 -7.74 -18.77
CA LEU A 22 3.00 -8.02 -20.20
C LEU A 22 2.72 -6.74 -20.98
N PHE A 23 1.71 -5.98 -20.58
CA PHE A 23 1.38 -4.70 -21.19
C PHE A 23 2.50 -3.66 -20.98
N SER A 24 3.05 -3.57 -19.77
CA SER A 24 4.25 -2.77 -19.50
C SER A 24 5.46 -3.25 -20.33
N ARG A 25 5.62 -4.56 -20.57
CA ARG A 25 6.67 -5.11 -21.45
C ARG A 25 6.47 -4.72 -22.91
N GLU A 26 5.23 -4.73 -23.40
CA GLU A 26 4.91 -4.28 -24.75
C GLU A 26 5.22 -2.79 -24.90
N ARG A 27 4.82 -1.95 -23.92
CA ARG A 27 5.17 -0.53 -23.93
C ARG A 27 6.68 -0.26 -23.80
N ARG A 28 7.47 -1.15 -23.18
CA ARG A 28 8.94 -1.03 -23.17
C ARG A 28 9.60 -1.23 -24.53
N LYS A 29 8.86 -1.74 -25.53
CA LYS A 29 9.35 -1.74 -26.92
C LYS A 29 9.41 -0.33 -27.48
N ASP A 30 8.53 0.55 -27.02
CA ASP A 30 8.65 1.98 -27.25
C ASP A 30 9.75 2.55 -26.35
N LYS A 31 10.82 3.05 -26.98
CA LYS A 31 11.96 3.63 -26.29
C LYS A 31 11.61 4.94 -25.58
N CYS A 32 10.53 5.59 -26.01
CA CYS A 32 10.06 6.83 -25.42
C CYS A 32 9.30 6.58 -24.10
N ASN A 33 8.73 5.38 -23.88
CA ASN A 33 8.08 5.06 -22.62
C ASN A 33 9.12 4.75 -21.52
N VAL A 34 9.28 5.69 -20.59
CA VAL A 34 10.29 5.59 -19.52
C VAL A 34 9.72 5.11 -18.20
N MET A 35 8.41 5.25 -17.97
CA MET A 35 7.78 4.88 -16.71
C MET A 35 6.33 4.42 -16.89
N THR A 36 5.96 3.36 -16.20
CA THR A 36 4.57 2.92 -16.06
C THR A 36 4.19 2.92 -14.58
N LEU A 37 3.25 3.77 -14.19
CA LEU A 37 2.74 3.89 -12.83
C LEU A 37 1.55 2.97 -12.63
N LEU A 38 1.50 2.25 -11.51
CA LEU A 38 0.34 1.43 -11.16
C LEU A 38 -0.56 2.18 -10.19
N TYR A 39 -1.84 2.30 -10.52
CA TYR A 39 -2.86 2.91 -9.67
C TYR A 39 -3.95 1.90 -9.34
N THR A 40 -4.66 2.11 -8.25
CA THR A 40 -5.87 1.35 -7.87
C THR A 40 -7.05 2.29 -7.77
N GLU A 41 -8.25 1.78 -8.04
CA GLU A 41 -9.47 2.54 -7.79
C GLU A 41 -9.69 2.71 -6.28
N SER A 42 -10.22 3.87 -5.91
CA SER A 42 -10.46 4.26 -4.53
C SER A 42 -11.82 4.91 -4.40
N GLU A 43 -12.51 4.60 -3.30
CA GLU A 43 -13.78 5.24 -2.94
C GLU A 43 -13.58 6.66 -2.36
N PHE A 44 -12.33 7.04 -2.06
CA PHE A 44 -11.97 8.34 -1.51
C PHE A 44 -11.43 9.27 -2.59
N GLU A 45 -11.59 10.58 -2.39
CA GLU A 45 -10.94 11.56 -3.25
C GLU A 45 -9.43 11.58 -3.00
N ASN A 46 -8.68 11.43 -4.10
CA ASN A 46 -7.23 11.45 -4.15
C ASN A 46 -6.75 12.63 -5.01
N PRO A 47 -5.46 12.97 -4.97
CA PRO A 47 -4.89 13.99 -5.84
C PRO A 47 -5.17 13.70 -7.33
N ALA A 48 -5.44 14.75 -8.09
CA ALA A 48 -5.92 14.62 -9.46
C ALA A 48 -4.80 14.22 -10.44
N ILE A 49 -5.11 13.25 -11.30
CA ILE A 49 -4.26 12.89 -12.44
C ILE A 49 -5.06 12.98 -13.73
N GLY A 50 -4.41 13.37 -14.83
CA GLY A 50 -5.00 13.41 -16.16
C GLY A 50 -4.39 12.36 -17.07
N LEU A 51 -5.23 11.59 -17.74
CA LEU A 51 -4.85 10.47 -18.60
C LEU A 51 -5.43 10.62 -20.00
N GLU A 52 -4.64 10.34 -21.02
CA GLU A 52 -5.11 10.25 -22.40
C GLU A 52 -5.97 8.98 -22.59
N ALA A 53 -7.12 9.12 -23.24
CA ALA A 53 -8.11 8.06 -23.46
C ALA A 53 -7.56 6.90 -24.31
N LYS A 54 -6.65 7.21 -25.23
CA LYS A 54 -6.15 6.29 -26.26
C LYS A 54 -5.33 5.16 -25.66
N ASP A 55 -4.39 5.50 -24.77
CA ASP A 55 -3.41 4.56 -24.25
C ASP A 55 -3.08 4.79 -22.77
N GLY A 56 -3.78 5.66 -22.04
CA GLY A 56 -3.51 5.91 -20.63
C GLY A 56 -2.18 6.63 -20.37
N LYS A 57 -1.63 7.35 -21.36
CA LYS A 57 -0.50 8.26 -21.14
C LYS A 57 -0.87 9.33 -20.10
N LEU A 58 0.02 9.54 -19.15
CA LEU A 58 -0.09 10.59 -18.14
C LEU A 58 0.18 11.94 -18.78
N VAL A 59 -0.77 12.86 -18.66
CA VAL A 59 -0.65 14.23 -19.20
C VAL A 59 -0.74 15.28 -18.10
N TYR A 60 -1.33 14.95 -16.96
CA TYR A 60 -1.42 15.84 -15.81
C TYR A 60 -1.13 15.09 -14.51
N TYR A 61 -0.35 15.71 -13.63
CA TYR A 61 0.03 15.13 -12.35
C TYR A 61 0.06 16.19 -11.26
N HIS A 62 -0.88 16.10 -10.32
CA HIS A 62 -0.94 16.97 -9.16
C HIS A 62 -1.03 16.11 -7.90
N GLN A 63 -0.05 16.24 -7.01
CA GLN A 63 0.07 15.44 -5.79
C GLN A 63 -0.23 16.20 -4.50
N GLU A 64 -0.62 17.48 -4.61
CA GLU A 64 -0.95 18.27 -3.42
C GLU A 64 -2.33 17.88 -2.88
N GLU A 65 -2.61 18.32 -1.65
CA GLU A 65 -3.89 18.04 -1.00
C GLU A 65 -5.06 18.43 -1.91
N PRO A 66 -6.17 17.68 -1.87
CA PRO A 66 -7.33 17.93 -2.72
C PRO A 66 -7.82 19.37 -2.51
N SER A 67 -7.45 20.23 -3.45
CA SER A 67 -7.87 21.62 -3.46
C SER A 67 -9.16 21.76 -4.26
N SER A 68 -9.93 22.80 -3.94
CA SER A 68 -11.12 23.18 -4.70
C SER A 68 -10.78 23.72 -6.10
N HIS A 69 -9.50 24.00 -6.38
CA HIS A 69 -9.05 24.65 -7.61
C HIS A 69 -7.95 23.84 -8.30
N LEU A 70 -8.26 23.30 -9.47
CA LEU A 70 -7.28 22.68 -10.36
C LEU A 70 -6.85 23.70 -11.40
N GLU A 71 -5.56 24.05 -11.40
CA GLU A 71 -4.96 24.76 -12.52
C GLU A 71 -4.57 23.75 -13.60
N LEU A 72 -5.19 23.88 -14.77
CA LEU A 72 -5.02 22.98 -15.90
C LEU A 72 -4.52 23.80 -17.10
N ASP A 73 -3.47 23.34 -17.75
CA ASP A 73 -3.04 23.92 -19.02
C ASP A 73 -4.11 23.62 -20.09
N LYS A 74 -4.43 24.62 -20.92
CA LYS A 74 -5.32 24.47 -22.08
C LYS A 74 -4.86 23.35 -23.01
N ARG A 75 -3.56 23.05 -23.02
CA ARG A 75 -2.98 21.95 -23.81
C ARG A 75 -3.63 20.59 -23.55
N LEU A 76 -4.10 20.37 -22.32
CA LEU A 76 -4.76 19.13 -21.89
C LEU A 76 -6.10 18.89 -22.60
N PHE A 77 -6.73 19.94 -23.15
CA PHE A 77 -8.03 19.83 -23.82
C PHE A 77 -7.93 19.50 -25.32
N PHE A 78 -6.72 19.47 -25.90
CA PHE A 78 -6.56 19.10 -27.32
C PHE A 78 -6.53 17.58 -27.54
N ALA A 79 -6.21 16.81 -26.50
CA ALA A 79 -6.28 15.35 -26.50
C ALA A 79 -7.54 14.89 -25.77
N ASP A 80 -8.11 13.76 -26.19
CA ASP A 80 -9.20 13.11 -25.47
C ASP A 80 -8.67 12.64 -24.10
N THR A 81 -8.90 13.44 -23.07
CA THR A 81 -8.24 13.32 -21.75
C THR A 81 -9.27 13.23 -20.64
N TYR A 82 -9.09 12.29 -19.72
CA TYR A 82 -9.89 12.17 -18.51
C TYR A 82 -9.10 12.61 -17.29
N ILE A 83 -9.69 13.47 -16.46
CA ILE A 83 -9.16 13.82 -15.13
C ILE A 83 -9.83 12.92 -14.10
N ARG A 84 -9.02 12.19 -13.32
CA ARG A 84 -9.48 11.25 -12.30
C ARG A 84 -8.96 11.63 -10.92
N ARG A 85 -9.84 11.52 -9.93
CA ARG A 85 -9.56 11.69 -8.48
C ARG A 85 -9.94 10.45 -7.67
N ASP A 86 -10.51 9.44 -8.32
CA ASP A 86 -10.90 8.14 -7.78
C ASP A 86 -9.75 7.12 -7.91
N LEU A 87 -8.52 7.58 -8.16
CA LEU A 87 -7.35 6.74 -8.33
C LEU A 87 -6.32 7.01 -7.24
N ARG A 88 -5.83 5.94 -6.61
CA ARG A 88 -4.83 5.99 -5.55
C ARG A 88 -3.49 5.45 -6.03
N ASP A 89 -2.42 6.20 -5.74
CA ASP A 89 -1.05 5.79 -6.07
C ASP A 89 -0.65 4.56 -5.22
N THR A 90 -0.28 3.48 -5.89
CA THR A 90 0.18 2.24 -5.23
C THR A 90 1.63 2.34 -4.74
N GLY A 91 2.35 3.37 -5.19
CA GLY A 91 3.79 3.53 -4.99
C GLY A 91 4.65 2.68 -5.94
N ILE A 92 4.03 1.87 -6.81
CA ILE A 92 4.73 0.97 -7.72
C ILE A 92 4.89 1.65 -9.07
N ALA A 93 6.15 1.79 -9.50
CA ALA A 93 6.49 2.31 -10.81
C ALA A 93 7.42 1.31 -11.50
N LEU A 94 7.09 0.94 -12.73
CA LEU A 94 7.93 0.14 -13.60
C LEU A 94 8.71 1.10 -14.48
N CYS A 95 10.02 1.19 -14.25
CA CYS A 95 10.87 2.18 -14.92
C CYS A 95 11.79 1.53 -15.96
N SER A 96 12.16 2.30 -16.98
CA SER A 96 13.29 2.00 -17.84
C SER A 96 14.60 2.44 -17.17
N PRO A 97 15.77 1.93 -17.63
CA PRO A 97 17.07 2.38 -17.12
C PRO A 97 17.32 3.90 -17.26
N ASN A 98 16.64 4.58 -18.19
CA ASN A 98 16.78 6.02 -18.40
C ASN A 98 16.37 6.83 -17.16
N ILE A 99 15.39 6.35 -16.40
CA ILE A 99 14.96 6.98 -15.15
C ILE A 99 16.11 6.98 -14.13
N CYS A 100 16.88 5.90 -14.04
CA CYS A 100 18.03 5.82 -13.12
C CYS A 100 19.12 6.83 -13.50
N ALA A 101 19.35 7.07 -14.79
CA ALA A 101 20.28 8.09 -15.26
C ALA A 101 19.82 9.50 -14.87
N GLN A 102 18.53 9.82 -15.07
CA GLN A 102 17.97 11.13 -14.67
C GLN A 102 18.11 11.42 -13.18
N TYR A 103 17.90 10.42 -12.32
CA TYR A 103 18.14 10.58 -10.87
C TYR A 103 19.62 10.74 -10.53
N SER A 104 20.52 10.16 -11.32
CA SER A 104 21.97 10.27 -11.09
C SER A 104 22.51 11.64 -11.50
N ASP A 105 21.94 12.21 -12.56
CA ASP A 105 22.38 13.48 -13.12
C ASP A 105 21.75 14.70 -12.41
N ASN A 106 20.60 14.52 -11.75
CA ASN A 106 19.86 15.61 -11.08
C ASN A 106 19.75 15.35 -9.57
N PHE A 107 20.64 15.99 -8.80
CA PHE A 107 20.71 15.83 -7.35
C PHE A 107 19.50 16.42 -6.59
N ASP A 108 18.71 17.28 -7.23
CA ASP A 108 17.54 17.92 -6.63
C ASP A 108 16.30 17.00 -6.60
N PHE A 109 16.31 15.88 -7.32
CA PHE A 109 15.19 14.92 -7.30
C PHE A 109 15.20 14.12 -6.00
N GLN A 110 14.24 14.39 -5.12
CA GLN A 110 14.09 13.70 -3.84
C GLN A 110 13.00 12.63 -3.88
N HIS A 111 11.98 12.83 -4.71
CA HIS A 111 10.78 12.03 -4.74
C HIS A 111 10.37 11.66 -6.18
N LYS A 112 9.59 10.58 -6.30
CA LYS A 112 8.99 10.15 -7.58
C LYS A 112 8.20 11.28 -8.26
N GLY A 113 7.57 12.17 -7.49
CA GLY A 113 6.82 13.29 -8.04
C GLY A 113 7.68 14.28 -8.80
N ASP A 114 8.94 14.48 -8.41
CA ASP A 114 9.83 15.49 -9.01
C ASP A 114 10.16 15.13 -10.45
N ILE A 115 10.58 13.89 -10.68
CA ILE A 115 10.89 13.37 -12.01
C ILE A 115 9.65 13.29 -12.91
N ILE A 116 8.47 12.98 -12.35
CA ILE A 116 7.22 12.97 -13.13
C ILE A 116 6.90 14.39 -13.62
N LYS A 117 6.98 15.38 -12.72
CA LYS A 117 6.74 16.79 -13.07
C LYS A 117 7.75 17.27 -14.12
N GLU A 118 9.03 16.91 -13.99
CA GLU A 118 10.08 17.28 -14.94
C GLU A 118 9.82 16.70 -16.34
N ILE A 119 9.47 15.41 -16.42
CA ILE A 119 9.18 14.76 -17.70
C ILE A 119 7.95 15.37 -18.37
N LEU A 120 6.89 15.66 -17.59
CA LEU A 120 5.67 16.28 -18.13
C LEU A 120 5.92 17.73 -18.58
N ALA A 121 6.71 18.50 -17.84
CA ALA A 121 7.03 19.88 -18.20
C ALA A 121 7.91 19.97 -19.46
N ASN A 122 8.79 18.99 -19.69
CA ASN A 122 9.77 19.00 -20.78
C ASN A 122 9.53 17.87 -21.79
N GLU A 123 8.28 17.40 -21.94
CA GLU A 123 7.94 16.24 -22.77
C GLU A 123 8.42 16.39 -24.23
N GLU A 124 8.24 17.59 -24.81
CA GLU A 124 8.62 17.91 -26.19
C GLU A 124 10.14 17.82 -26.44
N ILE A 125 10.95 18.08 -25.41
CA ILE A 125 12.41 18.12 -25.49
C ILE A 125 12.99 16.74 -25.15
N LEU A 126 12.47 16.13 -24.08
CA LEU A 126 12.95 14.83 -23.60
C LEU A 126 12.47 13.68 -24.50
N CYS A 127 11.34 13.84 -25.18
CA CYS A 127 10.66 12.79 -25.94
C CYS A 127 10.43 11.53 -25.07
N GLN A 128 10.01 11.76 -23.83
CA GLN A 128 9.80 10.72 -22.83
C GLN A 128 8.35 10.72 -22.35
N TYR A 129 7.77 9.53 -22.23
CA TYR A 129 6.38 9.34 -21.85
C TYR A 129 6.25 8.52 -20.59
N ILE A 130 5.22 8.85 -19.82
CA ILE A 130 4.79 8.13 -18.63
C ILE A 130 3.40 7.61 -18.89
N HIS A 131 3.15 6.35 -18.59
CA HIS A 131 1.83 5.75 -18.69
C HIS A 131 1.30 5.34 -17.32
N VAL A 132 -0.02 5.27 -17.20
CA VAL A 132 -0.70 4.76 -16.01
C VAL A 132 -1.48 3.51 -16.35
N ASP A 133 -1.26 2.45 -15.58
CA ASP A 133 -2.09 1.25 -15.60
C ASP A 133 -2.91 1.18 -14.32
N ILE A 134 -4.22 1.05 -14.48
CA ILE A 134 -5.16 0.91 -13.38
C ILE A 134 -5.33 -0.58 -13.12
N LEU A 135 -4.99 -1.00 -11.91
CA LEU A 135 -5.16 -2.38 -11.48
C LEU A 135 -6.65 -2.73 -11.37
N PRO A 136 -7.03 -3.95 -11.73
CA PRO A 136 -8.43 -4.37 -11.65
C PRO A 136 -8.91 -4.35 -10.19
N PRO A 137 -10.21 -4.14 -9.93
CA PRO A 137 -10.78 -4.11 -8.58
C PRO A 137 -10.53 -5.37 -7.74
N THR A 138 -10.18 -6.48 -8.39
CA THR A 138 -9.83 -7.75 -7.74
C THR A 138 -8.43 -7.75 -7.13
N VAL A 139 -7.57 -6.80 -7.50
CA VAL A 139 -6.19 -6.68 -7.01
C VAL A 139 -6.09 -5.46 -6.12
N SER A 140 -5.68 -5.67 -4.87
CA SER A 140 -5.33 -4.59 -3.97
C SER A 140 -3.83 -4.30 -4.05
N ALA A 141 -3.45 -3.03 -4.09
CA ALA A 141 -2.07 -2.59 -3.98
C ALA A 141 -2.06 -1.24 -3.28
N PHE A 142 -1.10 -1.03 -2.38
CA PHE A 142 -1.15 0.08 -1.45
C PHE A 142 0.25 0.54 -1.03
N SER A 143 0.47 1.86 -1.01
CA SER A 143 1.63 2.47 -0.37
C SER A 143 1.23 2.99 1.00
N VAL A 144 2.04 2.72 2.02
CA VAL A 144 1.84 3.29 3.36
C VAL A 144 2.63 4.58 3.48
N ASN A 145 1.93 5.71 3.47
CA ASN A 145 2.56 7.03 3.53
C ASN A 145 2.37 7.71 4.89
N ASP A 146 1.26 7.44 5.59
CA ASP A 146 0.93 8.05 6.87
C ASP A 146 0.46 7.01 7.92
N TYR A 147 -0.02 7.50 9.06
CA TYR A 147 -0.54 6.65 10.14
C TYR A 147 -1.91 6.05 9.81
N VAL A 148 -2.76 6.77 9.06
CA VAL A 148 -4.10 6.30 8.66
C VAL A 148 -3.96 5.08 7.73
N ASP A 149 -3.04 5.18 6.78
CA ASP A 149 -2.60 4.14 5.88
C ASP A 149 -2.07 2.92 6.61
N LEU A 150 -1.24 3.14 7.64
CA LEU A 150 -0.72 2.08 8.47
C LEU A 150 -1.85 1.33 9.20
N LEU A 151 -2.82 2.06 9.76
CA LEU A 151 -3.99 1.47 10.41
C LEU A 151 -4.86 0.70 9.42
N HIS A 152 -5.03 1.23 8.21
CA HIS A 152 -5.79 0.60 7.14
C HIS A 152 -5.16 -0.74 6.73
N VAL A 153 -3.85 -0.74 6.43
CA VAL A 153 -3.11 -1.97 6.10
C VAL A 153 -3.13 -2.98 7.23
N ASN A 154 -2.97 -2.53 8.49
CA ASN A 154 -3.06 -3.42 9.65
C ASN A 154 -4.44 -4.11 9.71
N ARG A 155 -5.53 -3.36 9.48
CA ARG A 155 -6.88 -3.93 9.42
C ARG A 155 -7.02 -4.94 8.28
N LEU A 156 -6.55 -4.62 7.07
CA LEU A 156 -6.60 -5.52 5.92
C LEU A 156 -5.81 -6.82 6.17
N MET A 157 -4.64 -6.72 6.81
CA MET A 157 -3.83 -7.87 7.21
C MET A 157 -4.56 -8.76 8.21
N LEU A 158 -5.08 -8.16 9.29
CA LEU A 158 -5.80 -8.90 10.34
C LEU A 158 -7.05 -9.59 9.80
N GLN A 159 -7.73 -8.97 8.82
CA GLN A 159 -8.89 -9.52 8.15
C GLN A 159 -8.56 -10.49 7.02
N ARG A 160 -7.28 -10.72 6.71
CA ARG A 160 -6.78 -11.60 5.65
C ARG A 160 -7.22 -11.20 4.24
N TRP A 161 -7.53 -9.92 4.01
CA TRP A 161 -7.82 -9.39 2.67
C TRP A 161 -6.61 -9.49 1.73
N LEU A 162 -5.41 -9.58 2.31
CA LEU A 162 -4.14 -9.54 1.60
C LEU A 162 -3.57 -10.94 1.31
N ALA A 163 -4.39 -11.98 1.41
CA ALA A 163 -3.98 -13.36 1.18
C ALA A 163 -3.47 -13.57 -0.26
N PRO A 164 -2.29 -14.22 -0.47
CA PRO A 164 -1.65 -15.13 0.48
C PRO A 164 -0.73 -14.46 1.51
N LEU A 165 -0.45 -13.15 1.43
CA LEU A 165 0.38 -12.47 2.42
C LEU A 165 -0.36 -12.42 3.77
N THR A 166 0.05 -13.31 4.66
CA THR A 166 -0.50 -13.49 6.00
C THR A 166 0.62 -13.42 7.04
N LEU A 167 0.22 -13.22 8.29
CA LEU A 167 1.11 -13.15 9.43
C LEU A 167 1.97 -14.43 9.53
N GLY A 168 3.29 -14.26 9.61
CA GLY A 168 4.26 -15.36 9.69
C GLY A 168 4.92 -15.76 8.37
N LEU A 169 4.56 -15.14 7.24
CA LEU A 169 5.33 -15.28 5.99
C LEU A 169 6.59 -14.40 5.95
N VAL A 170 6.65 -13.38 6.81
CA VAL A 170 7.75 -12.41 6.87
C VAL A 170 8.33 -12.41 8.28
N GLY A 171 9.60 -12.81 8.39
CA GLY A 171 10.34 -12.93 9.66
C GLY A 171 10.26 -14.32 10.31
N ASP A 172 11.00 -14.50 11.41
CA ASP A 172 11.16 -15.81 12.08
C ASP A 172 9.99 -16.16 13.03
N THR A 173 9.03 -15.26 13.22
CA THR A 173 7.92 -15.46 14.16
C THR A 173 6.83 -16.28 13.49
N ARG A 174 6.52 -17.44 14.08
CA ARG A 174 5.38 -18.26 13.65
C ARG A 174 4.12 -17.85 14.38
N PHE A 175 2.97 -18.04 13.74
CA PHE A 175 1.67 -17.71 14.32
C PHE A 175 0.72 -18.90 14.24
N ILE A 176 -0.10 -19.08 15.28
CA ILE A 176 -1.27 -19.96 15.26
C ILE A 176 -2.51 -19.09 15.09
N SER A 177 -3.34 -19.41 14.10
CA SER A 177 -4.63 -18.77 13.88
C SER A 177 -5.75 -19.54 14.59
N ARG A 178 -6.67 -18.80 15.23
CA ARG A 178 -7.94 -19.31 15.74
C ARG A 178 -9.13 -18.65 15.02
N ARG A 179 -10.36 -19.01 15.42
CA ARG A 179 -11.59 -18.37 14.94
C ARG A 179 -11.52 -16.85 15.14
N ASN A 180 -12.34 -16.12 14.38
CA ASN A 180 -12.43 -14.66 14.41
C ASN A 180 -11.13 -13.93 14.07
N ASN A 181 -10.23 -14.54 13.28
CA ASN A 181 -8.93 -13.97 12.91
C ASN A 181 -8.10 -13.53 14.13
N VAL A 182 -8.01 -14.42 15.14
CA VAL A 182 -7.14 -14.22 16.30
C VAL A 182 -5.85 -15.00 16.10
N PHE A 183 -4.72 -14.31 16.10
CA PHE A 183 -3.40 -14.85 15.84
C PHE A 183 -2.52 -14.76 17.08
N TYR A 184 -1.88 -15.86 17.45
CA TYR A 184 -0.94 -15.92 18.57
C TYR A 184 0.46 -16.23 18.05
N ALA A 185 1.43 -15.40 18.37
CA ALA A 185 2.83 -15.67 18.11
C ALA A 185 3.28 -16.88 18.95
N ILE A 186 4.07 -17.75 18.35
CA ILE A 186 4.66 -18.93 19.02
C ILE A 186 6.18 -18.91 18.88
N SER A 187 6.86 -19.33 19.95
CA SER A 187 8.30 -19.59 19.92
C SER A 187 8.56 -21.02 19.46
N GLY A 188 9.68 -21.26 18.78
CA GLY A 188 10.07 -22.58 18.28
C GLY A 188 10.40 -23.61 19.36
N GLN A 189 10.54 -23.19 20.62
CA GLN A 189 10.53 -24.11 21.75
C GLN A 189 9.10 -24.35 22.21
N ALA A 190 8.77 -25.63 22.42
CA ALA A 190 7.45 -26.18 22.70
C ALA A 190 6.84 -25.74 24.05
N ASP A 191 6.89 -24.45 24.37
CA ASP A 191 6.12 -23.88 25.47
C ASP A 191 4.69 -23.62 25.00
N TYR A 192 3.90 -24.69 25.05
CA TYR A 192 2.43 -24.68 25.10
C TYR A 192 1.87 -23.91 26.33
N SER A 193 2.68 -23.09 27.00
CA SER A 193 2.44 -22.49 28.30
C SER A 193 2.50 -20.95 28.29
N SER A 194 2.33 -20.30 27.14
CA SER A 194 1.70 -18.97 27.21
C SER A 194 0.24 -19.24 27.49
N ARG A 195 -0.24 -18.84 28.67
CA ARG A 195 -1.65 -18.96 29.07
C ARG A 195 -2.49 -18.20 28.05
N VAL A 196 -2.92 -18.87 26.98
CA VAL A 196 -3.85 -18.31 26.00
C VAL A 196 -5.20 -18.27 26.69
N THR A 197 -5.40 -17.25 27.52
CA THR A 197 -6.72 -16.84 27.96
C THR A 197 -7.54 -16.60 26.71
N TYR A 198 -8.69 -17.27 26.60
CA TYR A 198 -9.63 -17.03 25.52
C TYR A 198 -9.92 -15.52 25.45
N ILE A 199 -9.55 -14.90 24.33
CA ILE A 199 -9.83 -13.49 24.08
C ILE A 199 -11.18 -13.44 23.37
N ASP A 200 -12.15 -12.81 24.02
CA ASP A 200 -13.42 -12.48 23.38
C ASP A 200 -13.22 -11.25 22.47
N GLY A 201 -12.95 -11.51 21.20
CA GLY A 201 -12.57 -10.49 20.23
C GLY A 201 -12.43 -11.01 18.81
N PHE A 202 -12.12 -10.12 17.89
CA PHE A 202 -11.91 -10.45 16.48
C PHE A 202 -10.85 -9.55 15.83
N ASN A 203 -10.16 -10.08 14.82
CA ASN A 203 -9.06 -9.43 14.11
C ASN A 203 -7.97 -8.98 15.10
N ILE A 204 -7.32 -9.92 15.77
CA ILE A 204 -6.32 -9.63 16.82
C ILE A 204 -5.01 -10.36 16.53
N VAL A 205 -3.88 -9.69 16.73
CA VAL A 205 -2.56 -10.33 16.83
C VAL A 205 -2.01 -10.17 18.24
N VAL A 206 -1.51 -11.26 18.81
CA VAL A 206 -0.87 -11.30 20.12
C VAL A 206 0.58 -11.74 19.95
N GLY A 207 1.52 -10.89 20.36
CA GLY A 207 2.96 -11.19 20.39
C GLY A 207 3.35 -12.18 21.50
N LEU A 208 4.63 -12.54 21.51
CA LEU A 208 5.22 -13.44 22.51
C LEU A 208 5.20 -12.82 23.91
N ASN A 209 5.11 -13.67 24.94
CA ASN A 209 5.20 -13.27 26.36
C ASN A 209 4.17 -12.20 26.78
N CYS A 210 2.97 -12.21 26.19
CA CYS A 210 1.90 -11.31 26.59
C CYS A 210 1.11 -11.88 27.78
N SER A 211 0.69 -11.00 28.68
CA SER A 211 -0.29 -11.32 29.73
C SER A 211 -1.55 -10.49 29.51
N ILE A 212 -2.67 -11.16 29.26
CA ILE A 212 -3.94 -10.51 28.90
C ILE A 212 -4.99 -10.94 29.93
N SER A 213 -5.67 -9.99 30.54
CA SER A 213 -6.77 -10.28 31.45
C SER A 213 -7.94 -10.94 30.69
N PRO A 214 -8.63 -11.96 31.25
CA PRO A 214 -9.86 -12.52 30.67
C PRO A 214 -10.98 -11.50 30.49
N SER A 215 -10.94 -10.39 31.21
CA SER A 215 -11.93 -9.30 31.12
C SER A 215 -11.61 -8.25 30.05
N ALA A 216 -10.45 -8.35 29.38
CA ALA A 216 -10.06 -7.37 28.36
C ALA A 216 -10.87 -7.57 27.08
N ASN A 217 -11.41 -6.47 26.54
CA ASN A 217 -12.12 -6.49 25.26
C ASN A 217 -11.21 -5.90 24.17
N ILE A 218 -10.82 -6.72 23.21
CA ILE A 218 -9.80 -6.37 22.21
C ILE A 218 -10.39 -6.63 20.83
N ARG A 219 -10.34 -5.63 19.95
CA ARG A 219 -10.86 -5.74 18.57
C ARG A 219 -9.97 -4.99 17.60
N ASN A 220 -9.77 -5.53 16.39
CA ASN A 220 -9.02 -4.90 15.30
C ASN A 220 -7.64 -4.37 15.73
N SER A 221 -6.91 -5.14 16.55
CA SER A 221 -5.73 -4.64 17.27
C SER A 221 -4.55 -5.59 17.18
N SER A 222 -3.35 -5.03 17.14
CA SER A 222 -2.09 -5.76 17.15
C SER A 222 -1.35 -5.45 18.45
N ILE A 223 -1.00 -6.48 19.21
CA ILE A 223 -0.33 -6.41 20.50
C ILE A 223 1.09 -6.92 20.32
N GLY A 224 2.08 -6.07 20.63
CA GLY A 224 3.50 -6.42 20.53
C GLY A 224 3.95 -7.43 21.59
N ASN A 225 5.20 -7.90 21.46
CA ASN A 225 5.79 -8.82 22.43
C ASN A 225 5.92 -8.18 23.83
N ASN A 226 5.90 -8.99 24.88
CA ASN A 226 6.10 -8.60 26.28
C ASN A 226 5.07 -7.57 26.81
N CYS A 227 3.86 -7.55 26.26
CA CYS A 227 2.80 -6.63 26.70
C CYS A 227 1.99 -7.19 27.87
N ARG A 228 1.56 -6.31 28.78
CA ARG A 228 0.63 -6.65 29.87
C ARG A 228 -0.64 -5.82 29.73
N LEU A 229 -1.78 -6.48 29.56
CA LEU A 229 -3.10 -5.86 29.45
C LEU A 229 -3.90 -6.19 30.70
N GLY A 230 -4.23 -5.14 31.46
CA GLY A 230 -4.94 -5.21 32.74
C GLY A 230 -6.41 -5.56 32.59
N MET A 231 -7.12 -5.58 33.73
CA MET A 231 -8.57 -5.79 33.77
C MET A 231 -9.32 -4.58 33.21
N SER A 232 -10.47 -4.81 32.57
CA SER A 232 -11.38 -3.77 32.06
C SER A 232 -10.77 -2.78 31.05
N CYS A 233 -9.71 -3.16 30.34
CA CYS A 233 -9.18 -2.35 29.25
C CYS A 233 -9.94 -2.63 27.93
N PHE A 234 -10.35 -1.56 27.24
CA PHE A 234 -10.92 -1.60 25.90
C PHE A 234 -9.88 -1.15 24.89
N TYR A 235 -9.43 -2.04 24.02
CA TYR A 235 -8.46 -1.71 22.97
C TYR A 235 -9.11 -1.74 21.60
N HIS A 236 -9.16 -0.56 21.00
CA HIS A 236 -9.64 -0.33 19.65
C HIS A 236 -8.51 0.38 18.88
N LEU A 237 -7.55 -0.41 18.39
CA LEU A 237 -6.38 -0.08 17.55
C LEU A 237 -5.05 0.08 18.31
N PHE A 238 -4.16 -0.90 18.08
CA PHE A 238 -2.70 -0.93 18.28
C PHE A 238 -2.13 -0.59 19.69
N CYS A 239 -1.42 -1.54 20.33
CA CYS A 239 -0.63 -1.29 21.54
C CYS A 239 0.81 -1.77 21.34
N ARG A 240 1.77 -0.83 21.22
CA ARG A 240 3.17 -1.16 20.90
C ARG A 240 4.06 -1.38 22.13
N SER A 241 3.70 -0.88 23.30
CA SER A 241 4.42 -1.08 24.56
C SER A 241 3.54 -0.58 25.72
N CYS A 242 3.13 -1.45 26.63
CA CYS A 242 2.39 -1.03 27.83
C CYS A 242 3.32 -1.11 29.05
N SER A 243 3.95 0.01 29.42
CA SER A 243 4.77 0.09 30.64
C SER A 243 3.98 0.51 31.89
N ARG A 244 2.70 0.90 31.77
CA ARG A 244 1.74 1.11 32.86
C ARG A 244 0.37 1.50 32.27
N CYS A 245 -0.63 0.64 32.41
CA CYS A 245 -2.03 1.07 32.53
C CYS A 245 -2.41 0.76 33.98
N PHE A 246 -2.56 1.81 34.79
CA PHE A 246 -3.16 1.74 36.13
C PHE A 246 -4.68 1.61 36.01
#